data_AF-A0A8W8MMP8-F1
#
_entry.id   AF-A0A8W8MMP8-F1
#
_cell.length_a   1.000
_cell.length_b   1.000
_cell.length_c   1.000
_cell.angle_alpha   90.00
_cell.angle_beta   90.00
_cell.angle_gamma   90.00
#
_symmetry.space_group_name_H-M   'P 1'
#
loop_
_entity.id
_entity.type
_entity.pdbx_description
1 polymer ?
#
loop_
_entity_poly.entity_id
_entity_poly.type
_entity_poly.pdbx_seq_one_letter_code
_entity_poly.pdbx_strand_id
1 'polypeptide(L)'
;EKAERENKQKADSSELFNSLIGFRRVFLALVKHQKPLIGHNMLLDLLLIFDKFHKPLPAHYKDFQEEIHRIFPLIIDTKSIATHLIKKKLDLRFNSTLGGLYHVFRSAAGQNFVIHSPVIAHGEDFTIYSNETYLPHEAGYDAYMCGYCFLRMCHILTFSDVKSTEVVPCTFSRYLNEIKPFHNKINMIRASINSLDLSGSSKEPQRPLVFVQSKTASFQLSAYKLAKEFSKFGTVDIKLQSKSRALVATGNIYCARDLVKFYKNDKRMSVHHYSKWRHSPYSKPALWTGVILSGGLCLWALWSSKKNNT
;
A
#
# COMPACT_ATOMS: atom_id res chain seq x y z
N GLU A 1 8.49 -60.58 -9.31
CA GLU A 1 7.42 -60.82 -8.32
C GLU A 1 7.51 -60.05 -6.99
N LYS A 2 8.31 -60.42 -5.96
CA LYS A 2 8.24 -59.71 -4.65
C LYS A 2 8.59 -58.21 -4.74
N ALA A 3 9.70 -57.88 -5.38
CA ALA A 3 10.11 -56.49 -5.65
C ALA A 3 9.11 -55.71 -6.52
N GLU A 4 8.38 -56.42 -7.37
CA GLU A 4 7.40 -55.88 -8.32
C GLU A 4 6.08 -55.54 -7.61
N ARG A 5 5.66 -56.41 -6.68
CA ARG A 5 4.53 -56.16 -5.76
C ARG A 5 4.86 -55.02 -4.80
N GLU A 6 6.07 -54.96 -4.26
CA GLU A 6 6.53 -53.85 -3.39
C GLU A 6 6.60 -52.51 -4.14
N ASN A 7 7.07 -52.49 -5.39
CA ASN A 7 7.07 -51.29 -6.22
C ASN A 7 5.66 -50.82 -6.58
N LYS A 8 4.76 -51.75 -6.93
CA LYS A 8 3.35 -51.42 -7.21
C LYS A 8 2.65 -50.86 -5.96
N GLN A 9 2.87 -51.47 -4.80
CA GLN A 9 2.29 -51.00 -3.54
C GLN A 9 2.82 -49.63 -3.10
N LYS A 10 4.11 -49.33 -3.37
CA LYS A 10 4.68 -47.99 -3.18
C LYS A 10 4.11 -46.96 -4.16
N ALA A 11 3.91 -47.33 -5.43
CA ALA A 11 3.33 -46.46 -6.44
C ALA A 11 1.87 -46.12 -6.08
N ASP A 12 1.06 -47.11 -5.74
CA ASP A 12 -0.34 -46.94 -5.33
C ASP A 12 -0.45 -46.09 -4.05
N SER A 13 0.44 -46.32 -3.07
CA SER A 13 0.51 -45.49 -1.86
C SER A 13 0.94 -44.06 -2.15
N SER A 14 1.84 -43.84 -3.11
CA SER A 14 2.28 -42.50 -3.52
C SER A 14 1.18 -41.76 -4.28
N GLU A 15 0.40 -42.45 -5.10
CA GLU A 15 -0.74 -41.86 -5.82
C GLU A 15 -1.85 -41.45 -4.85
N LEU A 16 -2.20 -42.33 -3.91
CA LEU A 16 -3.16 -42.02 -2.84
C LEU A 16 -2.70 -40.83 -2.01
N PHE A 17 -1.42 -40.80 -1.60
CA PHE A 17 -0.86 -39.68 -0.86
C PHE A 17 -0.90 -38.36 -1.65
N ASN A 18 -0.57 -38.41 -2.95
CA ASN A 18 -0.66 -37.24 -3.83
C ASN A 18 -2.11 -36.75 -4.02
N SER A 19 -3.07 -37.67 -4.08
CA SER A 19 -4.50 -37.36 -4.15
C SER A 19 -4.97 -36.66 -2.86
N LEU A 20 -4.57 -37.17 -1.69
CA LEU A 20 -4.93 -36.60 -0.39
C LEU A 20 -4.35 -35.19 -0.15
N ILE A 21 -3.15 -34.90 -0.68
CA ILE A 21 -2.57 -33.54 -0.60
C ILE A 21 -3.32 -32.55 -1.51
N GLY A 22 -3.80 -33.00 -2.68
CA GLY A 22 -4.54 -32.17 -3.62
C GLY A 22 -3.78 -30.91 -4.06
N PHE A 23 -4.45 -29.75 -4.04
CA PHE A 23 -3.89 -28.47 -4.49
C PHE A 23 -2.67 -28.00 -3.70
N ARG A 24 -2.49 -28.47 -2.46
CA ARG A 24 -1.32 -28.11 -1.63
C ARG A 24 0.00 -28.53 -2.30
N ARG A 25 0.00 -29.47 -3.26
CA ARG A 25 1.16 -29.79 -4.10
C ARG A 25 1.69 -28.57 -4.86
N VAL A 26 0.80 -27.71 -5.37
CA VAL A 26 1.19 -26.46 -6.06
C VAL A 26 1.85 -25.50 -5.08
N PHE A 27 1.25 -25.32 -3.90
CA PHE A 27 1.85 -24.51 -2.84
C PHE A 27 3.24 -25.01 -2.44
N LEU A 28 3.41 -26.32 -2.21
CA LEU A 28 4.71 -26.91 -1.89
C LEU A 28 5.74 -26.70 -3.00
N ALA A 29 5.33 -26.74 -4.27
CA ALA A 29 6.21 -26.43 -5.38
C ALA A 29 6.65 -24.95 -5.38
N LEU A 30 5.73 -24.01 -5.09
CA LEU A 30 6.07 -22.59 -4.95
C LEU A 30 7.09 -22.36 -3.83
N VAL A 31 6.85 -22.96 -2.64
CA VAL A 31 7.77 -22.88 -1.49
C VAL A 31 9.13 -23.51 -1.81
N LYS A 32 9.15 -24.66 -2.51
CA LYS A 32 10.40 -25.34 -2.89
C LYS A 32 11.25 -24.51 -3.85
N HIS A 33 10.62 -23.87 -4.84
CA HIS A 33 11.33 -23.17 -5.90
C HIS A 33 11.69 -21.71 -5.56
N GLN A 34 11.04 -21.11 -4.56
CA GLN A 34 11.37 -19.78 -4.03
C GLN A 34 11.52 -18.69 -5.11
N LYS A 35 10.76 -18.80 -6.20
CA LYS A 35 10.71 -17.77 -7.25
C LYS A 35 10.02 -16.52 -6.70
N PRO A 36 10.29 -15.32 -7.26
CA PRO A 36 9.60 -14.10 -6.85
C PRO A 36 8.08 -14.26 -6.96
N LEU A 37 7.37 -13.97 -5.88
CA LEU A 37 5.91 -14.00 -5.84
C LEU A 37 5.36 -12.60 -6.11
N ILE A 38 4.63 -12.44 -7.21
CA ILE A 38 4.13 -11.14 -7.67
C ILE A 38 2.61 -11.11 -7.51
N GLY A 39 2.09 -10.08 -6.85
CA GLY A 39 0.66 -9.88 -6.68
C GLY A 39 0.27 -8.40 -6.74
N HIS A 40 -1.03 -8.11 -6.71
CA HIS A 40 -1.55 -6.74 -6.73
C HIS A 40 -2.44 -6.50 -5.52
N ASN A 41 -1.98 -5.69 -4.57
CA ASN A 41 -2.67 -5.46 -3.30
C ASN A 41 -2.94 -6.77 -2.54
N MET A 42 -1.88 -7.57 -2.39
CA MET A 42 -1.95 -9.01 -2.17
C MET A 42 -1.94 -9.47 -0.69
N LEU A 43 -2.18 -8.56 0.27
CA LEU A 43 -2.13 -8.92 1.69
C LEU A 43 -3.12 -10.05 2.01
N LEU A 44 -4.35 -9.94 1.51
CA LEU A 44 -5.38 -10.95 1.78
C LEU A 44 -5.05 -12.28 1.12
N ASP A 45 -4.49 -12.25 -0.10
CA ASP A 45 -4.03 -13.45 -0.79
C ASP A 45 -2.96 -14.19 0.02
N LEU A 46 -1.99 -13.46 0.58
CA LEU A 46 -0.95 -14.04 1.45
C LEU A 46 -1.54 -14.66 2.72
N LEU A 47 -2.48 -13.97 3.38
CA LEU A 47 -3.13 -14.49 4.59
C LEU A 47 -3.93 -15.76 4.29
N LEU A 48 -4.67 -15.79 3.18
CA LEU A 48 -5.44 -16.96 2.75
C LEU A 48 -4.53 -18.12 2.35
N ILE A 49 -3.48 -17.88 1.56
CA ILE A 49 -2.52 -18.92 1.17
C ILE A 49 -1.85 -19.53 2.41
N PHE A 50 -1.49 -18.68 3.37
CA PHE A 50 -0.89 -19.12 4.63
C PHE A 50 -1.85 -20.03 5.42
N ASP A 51 -3.07 -19.53 5.70
CA ASP A 51 -4.08 -20.26 6.48
C ASP A 51 -4.50 -21.58 5.83
N LYS A 52 -4.66 -21.60 4.50
CA LYS A 52 -5.22 -22.75 3.78
C LYS A 52 -4.19 -23.79 3.37
N PHE A 53 -2.95 -23.38 3.09
CA PHE A 53 -1.97 -24.30 2.51
C PHE A 53 -0.70 -24.47 3.35
N HIS A 54 -0.43 -23.57 4.30
CA HIS A 54 0.74 -23.63 5.16
C HIS A 54 0.40 -24.12 6.57
N LYS A 55 -0.23 -23.27 7.39
CA LYS A 55 -0.65 -23.53 8.78
C LYS A 55 -1.63 -22.44 9.24
N PRO A 56 -2.39 -22.64 10.33
CA PRO A 56 -3.27 -21.60 10.86
C PRO A 56 -2.54 -20.28 11.09
N LEU A 57 -3.21 -19.16 10.82
CA LEU A 57 -2.65 -17.84 11.05
C LEU A 57 -2.21 -17.70 12.54
N PRO A 58 -0.98 -17.23 12.80
CA PRO A 58 -0.50 -17.07 14.17
C PRO A 58 -1.20 -15.90 14.86
N ALA A 59 -1.20 -15.92 16.20
CA ALA A 59 -1.81 -14.87 17.01
C ALA A 59 -1.09 -13.51 16.88
N HIS A 60 0.20 -13.53 16.56
CA HIS A 60 1.01 -12.32 16.43
C HIS A 60 1.46 -12.10 14.97
N TYR A 61 1.35 -10.85 14.53
CA TYR A 61 1.79 -10.44 13.20
C TYR A 61 3.27 -10.77 12.92
N LYS A 62 4.13 -10.62 13.94
CA LYS A 62 5.57 -10.89 13.79
C LYS A 62 5.85 -12.34 13.40
N ASP A 63 5.14 -13.29 13.99
CA ASP A 63 5.28 -14.71 13.66
C ASP A 63 4.81 -14.99 12.23
N PHE A 64 3.73 -14.33 11.78
CA PHE A 64 3.27 -14.41 10.39
C PHE A 64 4.33 -13.83 9.45
N GLN A 65 4.86 -12.66 9.77
CA GLN A 65 5.85 -11.91 9.00
C GLN A 65 7.14 -12.71 8.79
N GLU A 66 7.71 -13.25 9.87
CA GLU A 66 8.93 -14.07 9.80
C GLU A 66 8.71 -15.33 8.97
N GLU A 67 7.57 -16.01 9.18
CA GLU A 67 7.29 -17.27 8.50
C GLU A 67 6.94 -17.08 7.02
N ILE A 68 6.11 -16.10 6.67
CA ILE A 68 5.75 -15.83 5.27
C ILE A 68 6.99 -15.43 4.47
N HIS A 69 7.88 -14.62 5.06
CA HIS A 69 9.12 -14.22 4.42
C HIS A 69 10.10 -15.40 4.27
N ARG A 70 10.11 -16.34 5.22
CA ARG A 70 10.91 -17.57 5.13
C ARG A 70 10.47 -18.47 3.97
N ILE A 71 9.17 -18.65 3.76
CA ILE A 71 8.66 -19.52 2.69
C ILE A 71 8.62 -18.83 1.32
N PHE A 72 8.48 -17.50 1.30
CA PHE A 72 8.55 -16.67 0.10
C PHE A 72 9.56 -15.53 0.30
N PRO A 73 10.85 -15.74 -0.03
CA PRO A 73 11.91 -14.77 0.26
C PRO A 73 11.77 -13.44 -0.49
N LEU A 74 11.09 -13.44 -1.64
CA LEU A 74 10.87 -12.26 -2.45
C LEU A 74 9.41 -12.17 -2.87
N ILE A 75 8.68 -11.27 -2.22
CA ILE A 75 7.29 -10.91 -2.53
C ILE A 75 7.26 -9.49 -3.09
N ILE A 76 6.50 -9.27 -4.15
CA ILE A 76 6.36 -7.98 -4.80
C ILE A 76 4.89 -7.63 -4.95
N ASP A 77 4.47 -6.56 -4.29
CA ASP A 77 3.14 -5.97 -4.48
C ASP A 77 3.20 -4.86 -5.53
N THR A 78 2.65 -5.15 -6.71
CA THR A 78 2.60 -4.24 -7.86
C THR A 78 1.83 -2.95 -7.57
N LYS A 79 0.92 -2.94 -6.59
CA LYS A 79 0.19 -1.74 -6.18
C LYS A 79 1.12 -0.65 -5.65
N SER A 80 2.16 -1.04 -4.90
CA SER A 80 3.17 -0.13 -4.36
C SER A 80 3.98 0.52 -5.48
N ILE A 81 4.37 -0.27 -6.49
CA ILE A 81 5.10 0.17 -7.69
C ILE A 81 4.24 1.16 -8.49
N ALA A 82 2.99 0.79 -8.79
CA ALA A 82 2.05 1.65 -9.52
C ALA A 82 1.83 2.99 -8.81
N THR A 83 1.64 2.95 -7.49
CA THR A 83 1.47 4.16 -6.68
C THR A 83 2.71 5.05 -6.72
N HIS A 84 3.92 4.47 -6.78
CA HIS A 84 5.15 5.24 -6.95
C HIS A 84 5.25 5.89 -8.34
N LEU A 85 4.95 5.16 -9.40
CA LEU A 85 4.95 5.70 -10.77
C LEU A 85 3.95 6.85 -10.95
N ILE A 86 2.73 6.71 -10.40
CA ILE A 86 1.73 7.78 -10.36
C ILE A 86 2.30 9.04 -9.68
N LYS A 87 3.08 8.88 -8.61
CA LYS A 87 3.70 10.02 -7.90
C LYS A 87 4.79 10.71 -8.72
N LYS A 88 5.53 9.98 -9.56
CA LYS A 88 6.53 10.57 -10.46
C LYS A 88 5.90 11.46 -11.55
N LYS A 89 4.56 11.53 -11.66
CA LYS A 89 3.83 12.35 -12.65
C LYS A 89 4.35 12.12 -14.07
N LEU A 90 4.64 10.87 -14.40
CA LEU A 90 4.69 10.48 -15.80
C LEU A 90 3.35 10.90 -16.42
N ASP A 91 3.33 11.41 -17.65
CA ASP A 91 2.18 12.05 -18.33
C ASP A 91 1.00 11.09 -18.63
N LEU A 92 0.91 10.02 -17.85
CA LEU A 92 -0.06 8.97 -17.91
C LEU A 92 -1.06 9.18 -16.78
N ARG A 93 -2.34 9.31 -17.15
CA ARG A 93 -3.49 9.32 -16.23
C ARG A 93 -3.71 7.94 -15.62
N PHE A 94 -2.71 7.44 -14.91
CA PHE A 94 -2.75 6.17 -14.22
C PHE A 94 -3.74 6.25 -13.04
N ASN A 95 -4.70 5.33 -13.02
CA ASN A 95 -5.26 4.89 -11.74
C ASN A 95 -4.42 3.71 -11.24
N SER A 96 -4.41 3.45 -9.94
CA SER A 96 -3.61 2.35 -9.38
C SER A 96 -4.36 1.02 -9.38
N THR A 97 -5.52 0.90 -10.02
CA THR A 97 -6.28 -0.36 -10.10
C THR A 97 -5.65 -1.27 -11.13
N LEU A 98 -5.69 -2.59 -10.92
CA LEU A 98 -5.09 -3.55 -11.83
C LEU A 98 -5.64 -3.41 -13.26
N GLY A 99 -6.96 -3.44 -13.43
CA GLY A 99 -7.59 -3.31 -14.73
C GLY A 99 -7.30 -1.98 -15.42
N GLY A 100 -7.26 -0.87 -14.67
CA GLY A 100 -6.91 0.44 -15.23
C GLY A 100 -5.45 0.53 -15.67
N LEU A 101 -4.52 -0.01 -14.88
CA LEU A 101 -3.11 -0.12 -15.27
C LEU A 101 -2.95 -0.99 -16.52
N TYR A 102 -3.62 -2.14 -16.54
CA TYR A 102 -3.57 -3.08 -17.66
C TYR A 102 -4.07 -2.44 -18.95
N HIS A 103 -5.21 -1.74 -18.90
CA HIS A 103 -5.76 -1.00 -20.04
C HIS A 103 -4.77 0.05 -20.58
N VAL A 104 -4.13 0.82 -19.68
CA VAL A 104 -3.13 1.81 -20.11
C VAL A 104 -1.92 1.14 -20.74
N PHE A 105 -1.36 0.10 -20.13
CA PHE A 105 -0.15 -0.56 -20.64
C PHE A 105 -0.38 -1.42 -21.89
N ARG A 106 -1.61 -1.86 -22.13
CA ARG A 106 -1.99 -2.56 -23.37
C ARG A 106 -2.24 -1.60 -24.53
N SER A 107 -2.51 -0.32 -24.27
CA SER A 107 -2.66 0.69 -25.32
C SER A 107 -1.37 0.89 -26.13
N ALA A 108 -1.46 1.35 -27.38
CA ALA A 108 -0.29 1.65 -28.21
C ALA A 108 0.66 2.65 -27.55
N ALA A 109 0.13 3.65 -26.85
CA ALA A 109 0.94 4.61 -26.10
C ALA A 109 1.67 3.96 -24.91
N GLY A 110 1.01 3.04 -24.19
CA GLY A 110 1.61 2.33 -23.07
C GLY A 110 2.68 1.32 -23.48
N GLN A 111 2.50 0.65 -24.62
CA GLN A 111 3.48 -0.30 -25.15
C GLN A 111 4.75 0.39 -25.65
N ASN A 112 4.61 1.59 -26.21
CA ASN A 112 5.70 2.39 -26.78
C ASN A 112 6.25 3.46 -25.82
N PHE A 113 5.98 3.35 -24.51
CA PHE A 113 6.39 4.36 -23.53
C PHE A 113 7.91 4.49 -23.40
N VAL A 114 8.62 3.36 -23.51
CA VAL A 114 10.09 3.28 -23.51
C VAL A 114 10.50 2.29 -24.60
N ILE A 115 11.59 2.57 -25.32
CA ILE A 115 12.12 1.65 -26.32
C ILE A 115 12.60 0.33 -25.68
N HIS A 116 12.64 -0.76 -26.44
CA HIS A 116 12.97 -2.10 -25.93
C HIS A 116 12.03 -2.61 -24.81
N SER A 117 10.79 -2.11 -24.79
CA SER A 117 9.73 -2.61 -23.91
C SER A 117 9.53 -4.12 -24.12
N PRO A 118 9.33 -4.92 -23.06
CA PRO A 118 9.27 -6.38 -23.16
C PRO A 118 8.10 -6.85 -24.04
N VAL A 119 8.34 -7.84 -24.90
CA VAL A 119 7.27 -8.53 -25.61
C VAL A 119 6.70 -9.59 -24.68
N ILE A 120 5.39 -9.54 -24.45
CA ILE A 120 4.68 -10.47 -23.57
C ILE A 120 3.71 -11.24 -24.46
N ALA A 121 3.95 -12.53 -24.61
CA ALA A 121 3.17 -13.43 -25.45
C ALA A 121 2.74 -14.66 -24.65
N HIS A 122 1.64 -15.26 -25.08
CA HIS A 122 1.20 -16.56 -24.57
C HIS A 122 2.07 -17.68 -25.16
N GLY A 123 2.20 -18.80 -24.44
CA GLY A 123 2.79 -20.02 -25.00
C GLY A 123 1.91 -20.59 -26.11
N GLU A 124 2.51 -21.36 -27.02
CA GLU A 124 1.85 -21.85 -28.24
C GLU A 124 0.50 -22.53 -27.97
N ASP A 125 0.39 -23.33 -26.90
CA ASP A 125 -0.82 -24.08 -26.54
C ASP A 125 -1.76 -23.32 -25.57
N PHE A 126 -1.43 -22.10 -25.14
CA PHE A 126 -2.13 -21.40 -24.07
C PHE A 126 -2.93 -20.20 -24.59
N THR A 127 -4.03 -20.47 -25.29
CA THR A 127 -4.78 -19.44 -26.05
C THR A 127 -5.96 -18.81 -25.31
N ILE A 128 -6.28 -19.27 -24.10
CA ILE A 128 -7.50 -18.90 -23.35
C ILE A 128 -7.64 -17.38 -23.19
N TYR A 129 -6.53 -16.63 -23.10
CA TYR A 129 -6.54 -15.16 -22.93
C TYR A 129 -6.07 -14.38 -24.17
N SER A 130 -5.75 -15.05 -25.28
CA SER A 130 -5.10 -14.44 -26.45
C SER A 130 -6.02 -13.45 -27.19
N ASN A 131 -7.32 -13.72 -27.24
CA ASN A 131 -8.28 -12.96 -28.05
C ASN A 131 -9.25 -12.09 -27.24
N GLU A 132 -9.04 -11.99 -25.93
CA GLU A 132 -10.02 -11.41 -25.03
C GLU A 132 -9.79 -9.90 -24.82
N THR A 133 -10.81 -9.12 -25.15
CA THR A 133 -10.88 -7.66 -24.94
C THR A 133 -11.34 -7.31 -23.52
N TYR A 134 -12.06 -8.21 -22.83
CA TYR A 134 -12.50 -8.04 -21.44
C TYR A 134 -13.05 -9.36 -20.87
N LEU A 135 -12.31 -9.99 -19.97
CA LEU A 135 -12.79 -11.15 -19.21
C LEU A 135 -13.47 -10.72 -17.90
N PRO A 136 -14.47 -11.48 -17.41
CA PRO A 136 -14.92 -11.36 -16.04
C PRO A 136 -13.77 -11.60 -15.05
N HIS A 137 -13.84 -11.01 -13.86
CA HIS A 137 -12.80 -11.14 -12.83
C HIS A 137 -12.60 -12.59 -12.41
N GLU A 138 -11.55 -13.22 -12.95
CA GLU A 138 -11.08 -14.54 -12.53
C GLU A 138 -9.63 -14.48 -12.05
N ALA A 139 -9.27 -15.35 -11.10
CA ALA A 139 -7.96 -15.31 -10.46
C ALA A 139 -6.80 -15.54 -11.45
N GLY A 140 -6.99 -16.41 -12.45
CA GLY A 140 -5.97 -16.70 -13.46
C GLY A 140 -5.67 -15.50 -14.36
N TYR A 141 -6.72 -14.84 -14.84
CA TYR A 141 -6.58 -13.65 -15.68
C TYR A 141 -6.06 -12.45 -14.88
N ASP A 142 -6.51 -12.25 -13.64
CA ASP A 142 -5.97 -11.22 -12.75
C ASP A 142 -4.47 -11.44 -12.47
N ALA A 143 -4.03 -12.69 -12.28
CA ALA A 143 -2.61 -13.02 -12.14
C ALA A 143 -1.80 -12.70 -13.41
N TYR A 144 -2.35 -13.00 -14.60
CA TYR A 144 -1.75 -12.61 -15.87
C TYR A 144 -1.64 -11.10 -16.03
N MET A 145 -2.73 -10.35 -15.81
CA MET A 145 -2.73 -8.88 -15.85
C MET A 145 -1.70 -8.31 -14.86
N CYS A 146 -1.60 -8.88 -13.66
CA CYS A 146 -0.64 -8.49 -12.65
C CYS A 146 0.81 -8.64 -13.15
N GLY A 147 1.16 -9.79 -13.72
CA GLY A 147 2.47 -10.04 -14.33
C GLY A 147 2.76 -9.11 -15.51
N TYR A 148 1.75 -8.85 -16.35
CA TYR A 148 1.88 -7.92 -17.48
C TYR A 148 2.20 -6.50 -17.00
N CYS A 149 1.40 -5.96 -16.08
CA CYS A 149 1.61 -4.64 -15.51
C CYS A 149 2.96 -4.56 -14.79
N PHE A 150 3.34 -5.60 -14.05
CA PHE A 150 4.62 -5.68 -13.36
C PHE A 150 5.82 -5.46 -14.29
N LEU A 151 5.90 -6.24 -15.38
CA LEU A 151 7.02 -6.15 -16.32
C LEU A 151 7.10 -4.77 -16.99
N ARG A 152 5.95 -4.22 -17.39
CA ARG A 152 5.86 -2.88 -17.99
C ARG A 152 6.32 -1.81 -17.01
N MET A 153 5.83 -1.85 -15.76
CA MET A 153 6.23 -0.90 -14.73
C MET A 153 7.70 -0.99 -14.36
N CYS A 154 8.27 -2.20 -14.28
CA CYS A 154 9.70 -2.38 -14.04
C CYS A 154 10.54 -1.75 -15.16
N HIS A 155 10.14 -1.97 -16.41
CA HIS A 155 10.82 -1.40 -17.55
C HIS A 155 10.78 0.13 -17.54
N ILE A 156 9.60 0.71 -17.29
CA ILE A 156 9.43 2.16 -17.16
C ILE A 156 10.28 2.71 -16.01
N LEU A 157 10.30 2.07 -14.84
CA LEU A 157 11.13 2.50 -13.72
C LEU A 157 12.63 2.44 -14.02
N THR A 158 13.07 1.40 -14.72
CA THR A 158 14.48 1.20 -15.06
C THR A 158 15.03 2.31 -15.96
N PHE A 159 14.17 2.85 -16.83
CA PHE A 159 14.58 3.80 -17.87
C PHE A 159 13.93 5.18 -17.73
N SER A 160 13.21 5.46 -16.63
CA SER A 160 12.49 6.74 -16.46
C SER A 160 13.40 7.97 -16.49
N ASP A 161 14.66 7.77 -16.10
CA ASP A 161 15.66 8.83 -15.96
C ASP A 161 16.83 8.64 -16.96
N VAL A 162 16.67 7.76 -17.95
CA VAL A 162 17.69 7.40 -18.95
C VAL A 162 17.31 8.00 -20.30
N LYS A 163 18.30 8.50 -21.05
CA LYS A 163 18.06 9.01 -22.41
C LYS A 163 17.68 7.87 -23.34
N SER A 164 16.76 8.10 -24.27
CA SER A 164 16.29 7.08 -25.21
C SER A 164 17.43 6.41 -26.00
N THR A 165 18.53 7.11 -26.27
CA THR A 165 19.71 6.57 -26.97
C THR A 165 20.53 5.56 -26.17
N GLU A 166 20.35 5.52 -24.85
CA GLU A 166 21.11 4.68 -23.92
C GLU A 166 20.28 3.49 -23.40
N VAL A 167 19.01 3.39 -23.80
CA VAL A 167 18.13 2.28 -23.41
C VAL A 167 18.54 1.03 -24.18
N VAL A 168 18.69 -0.08 -23.44
CA VAL A 168 19.14 -1.37 -23.97
C VAL A 168 18.16 -2.48 -23.58
N PRO A 169 18.15 -3.62 -24.29
CA PRO A 169 17.41 -4.80 -23.84
C PRO A 169 17.73 -5.15 -22.39
N CYS A 170 16.69 -5.30 -21.57
CA CYS A 170 16.83 -5.46 -20.13
C CYS A 170 16.52 -6.90 -19.70
N THR A 171 17.35 -7.45 -18.82
CA THR A 171 17.12 -8.78 -18.24
C THR A 171 16.18 -8.71 -17.04
N PHE A 172 15.51 -9.82 -16.74
CA PHE A 172 14.65 -9.90 -15.57
C PHE A 172 15.39 -9.63 -14.25
N SER A 173 16.65 -10.09 -14.13
CA SER A 173 17.48 -9.81 -12.95
C SER A 173 17.77 -8.32 -12.78
N ARG A 174 17.93 -7.57 -13.88
CA ARG A 174 18.10 -6.11 -13.81
C ARG A 174 16.82 -5.45 -13.31
N TYR A 175 15.65 -5.86 -13.82
CA TYR A 175 14.37 -5.36 -13.29
C TYR A 175 14.27 -5.57 -11.77
N LEU A 176 14.53 -6.79 -11.28
CA LEU A 176 14.52 -7.08 -9.85
C LEU A 176 15.50 -6.21 -9.05
N ASN A 177 16.67 -5.90 -9.61
CA ASN A 177 17.63 -5.03 -8.96
C ASN A 177 17.14 -3.58 -8.86
N GLU A 178 16.51 -3.04 -9.89
CA GLU A 178 15.97 -1.67 -9.89
C GLU A 178 14.78 -1.51 -8.94
N ILE A 179 13.95 -2.54 -8.81
CA ILE A 179 12.79 -2.51 -7.91
C ILE A 179 13.08 -2.97 -6.48
N LYS A 180 14.36 -3.13 -6.09
CA LYS A 180 14.77 -3.45 -4.72
C LYS A 180 14.04 -2.65 -3.63
N PRO A 181 13.78 -1.33 -3.80
CA PRO A 181 13.03 -0.56 -2.80
C PRO A 181 11.61 -1.06 -2.53
N PHE A 182 11.03 -1.90 -3.40
CA PHE A 182 9.68 -2.45 -3.29
C PHE A 182 9.65 -3.92 -2.83
N HIS A 183 10.82 -4.56 -2.69
CA HIS A 183 10.90 -5.94 -2.24
C HIS A 183 10.26 -6.10 -0.87
N ASN A 184 9.41 -7.12 -0.73
CA ASN A 184 8.74 -7.51 0.51
C ASN A 184 7.86 -6.41 1.12
N LYS A 185 7.49 -5.38 0.34
CA LYS A 185 6.61 -4.29 0.78
C LYS A 185 5.21 -4.46 0.24
N ILE A 186 4.29 -4.86 1.11
CA ILE A 186 2.88 -5.07 0.78
C ILE A 186 2.11 -3.78 0.94
N ASN A 187 1.29 -3.43 -0.06
CA ASN A 187 0.49 -2.22 -0.01
C ASN A 187 -0.59 -2.32 1.07
N MET A 188 -0.81 -1.22 1.80
CA MET A 188 -1.87 -1.13 2.80
C MET A 188 -2.94 -0.12 2.39
N ILE A 189 -4.15 -0.62 2.17
CA ILE A 189 -5.33 0.22 1.91
C ILE A 189 -6.00 0.55 3.23
N ARG A 190 -6.33 1.84 3.43
CA ARG A 190 -7.10 2.33 4.59
C ARG A 190 -6.46 2.07 5.96
N ALA A 191 -5.14 1.89 6.02
CA ALA A 191 -4.39 1.77 7.27
C ALA A 191 -3.66 3.06 7.64
N SER A 192 -3.19 3.19 8.89
CA SER A 192 -2.31 4.28 9.32
C SER A 192 -0.94 4.25 8.65
N ILE A 193 -0.65 3.24 7.84
CA ILE A 193 0.58 3.03 7.10
C ILE A 193 0.25 2.81 5.62
N ASN A 194 1.21 3.11 4.76
CA ASN A 194 1.05 2.91 3.31
C ASN A 194 1.51 1.52 2.86
N SER A 195 2.41 0.88 3.62
CA SER A 195 2.94 -0.43 3.28
C SER A 195 3.41 -1.17 4.53
N LEU A 196 3.22 -2.49 4.55
CA LEU A 196 3.85 -3.42 5.48
C LEU A 196 5.15 -3.92 4.88
N ASP A 197 6.24 -3.90 5.64
CA ASP A 197 7.52 -4.48 5.24
C ASP A 197 7.63 -5.87 5.86
N LEU A 198 7.63 -6.93 5.04
CA LEU A 198 7.74 -8.31 5.51
C LEU A 198 9.16 -8.72 5.92
N SER A 199 10.17 -7.88 5.66
CA SER A 199 11.56 -8.15 6.07
C SER A 199 11.87 -7.74 7.52
N GLY A 200 10.91 -7.14 8.24
CA GLY A 200 11.06 -6.77 9.66
C GLY A 200 11.60 -5.36 9.92
N SER A 201 11.94 -4.59 8.88
CA SER A 201 12.67 -3.31 9.02
C SER A 201 11.83 -2.03 8.89
N SER A 202 10.55 -2.03 9.30
CA SER A 202 9.71 -0.84 9.09
C SER A 202 9.97 0.27 10.12
N LYS A 203 10.42 1.44 9.65
CA LYS A 203 10.08 2.74 10.25
C LYS A 203 8.87 3.27 9.49
N GLU A 204 7.69 3.17 10.09
CA GLU A 204 6.44 3.36 9.36
C GLU A 204 6.17 4.85 9.06
N PRO A 205 6.04 5.25 7.78
CA PRO A 205 5.49 6.55 7.45
C PRO A 205 4.00 6.53 7.77
N GLN A 206 3.58 7.31 8.78
CA GLN A 206 2.17 7.44 9.11
C GLN A 206 1.41 8.10 7.97
N ARG A 207 0.22 7.59 7.66
CA ARG A 207 -0.73 8.26 6.77
C ARG A 207 -0.87 9.70 7.23
N PRO A 208 -0.74 10.67 6.31
CA PRO A 208 -0.84 12.06 6.71
C PRO A 208 -2.27 12.31 7.18
N LEU A 209 -2.34 12.80 8.40
CA LEU A 209 -3.59 13.20 9.01
C LEU A 209 -3.79 14.70 8.78
N VAL A 210 -5.02 15.06 8.43
CA VAL A 210 -5.48 16.42 8.27
C VAL A 210 -6.57 16.68 9.30
N PHE A 211 -6.48 17.81 9.97
CA PHE A 211 -7.47 18.29 10.90
C PHE A 211 -8.37 19.32 10.21
N VAL A 212 -9.68 19.10 10.30
CA VAL A 212 -10.70 20.00 9.73
C VAL A 212 -11.53 20.58 10.87
N GLN A 213 -11.70 21.89 10.86
CA GLN A 213 -12.50 22.60 11.84
C GLN A 213 -13.44 23.59 11.14
N SER A 214 -14.70 23.60 11.54
CA SER A 214 -15.66 24.60 11.09
C SER A 214 -15.33 25.96 11.70
N LYS A 215 -15.41 27.02 10.88
CA LYS A 215 -15.22 28.41 11.33
C LYS A 215 -16.53 29.07 11.77
N THR A 216 -17.67 28.55 11.33
CA THR A 216 -18.98 29.15 11.63
C THR A 216 -19.91 28.14 12.32
N ALA A 217 -20.69 28.61 13.30
CA ALA A 217 -21.64 27.77 14.02
C ALA A 217 -22.75 27.18 13.11
N SER A 218 -23.08 27.88 12.02
CA SER A 218 -24.03 27.42 11.01
C SER A 218 -23.50 26.30 10.13
N PHE A 219 -22.18 26.17 9.96
CA PHE A 219 -21.58 25.12 9.13
C PHE A 219 -21.22 23.91 9.97
N GLN A 220 -22.12 22.92 9.99
CA GLN A 220 -21.88 21.65 10.67
C GLN A 220 -21.19 20.65 9.73
N LEU A 221 -20.12 20.04 10.23
CA LEU A 221 -19.37 19.02 9.51
C LEU A 221 -20.19 17.73 9.41
N SER A 222 -20.21 17.16 8.21
CA SER A 222 -20.79 15.84 7.93
C SER A 222 -19.74 15.02 7.21
N ALA A 223 -19.53 13.77 7.66
CA ALA A 223 -18.56 12.86 7.07
C ALA A 223 -18.82 12.64 5.58
N TYR A 224 -20.09 12.43 5.21
CA TYR A 224 -20.48 12.25 3.81
C TYR A 224 -20.21 13.50 2.96
N LYS A 225 -20.60 14.69 3.42
CA LYS A 225 -20.36 15.94 2.68
C LYS A 225 -18.88 16.22 2.50
N LEU A 226 -18.09 16.05 3.57
CA LEU A 226 -16.64 16.21 3.51
C LEU A 226 -15.99 15.18 2.59
N ALA A 227 -16.40 13.91 2.64
CA ALA A 227 -15.87 12.87 1.76
C ALA A 227 -16.17 13.16 0.29
N LYS A 228 -17.40 13.60 -0.02
CA LYS A 228 -17.80 14.02 -1.36
C LYS A 228 -16.96 15.22 -1.84
N GLU A 229 -16.78 16.24 -0.99
CA GLU A 229 -16.03 17.45 -1.35
C GLU A 229 -14.53 17.19 -1.51
N PHE A 230 -13.96 16.28 -0.72
CA PHE A 230 -12.54 15.95 -0.73
C PHE A 230 -12.18 14.88 -1.77
N SER A 231 -13.17 14.15 -2.30
CA SER A 231 -12.96 13.09 -3.32
C SER A 231 -12.17 13.58 -4.53
N LYS A 232 -12.27 14.87 -4.88
CA LYS A 232 -11.51 15.52 -5.96
C LYS A 232 -9.99 15.51 -5.76
N PHE A 233 -9.49 15.36 -4.53
CA PHE A 233 -8.05 15.29 -4.22
C PHE A 233 -7.56 13.85 -4.02
N GLY A 234 -8.48 12.90 -3.91
CA GLY A 234 -8.17 11.51 -3.62
C GLY A 234 -9.07 10.90 -2.55
N THR A 235 -8.76 9.66 -2.21
CA THR A 235 -9.49 8.93 -1.17
C THR A 235 -9.17 9.48 0.21
N VAL A 236 -10.21 9.68 1.02
CA VAL A 236 -10.11 10.16 2.39
C VAL A 236 -10.98 9.32 3.31
N ASP A 237 -10.49 9.07 4.51
CA ASP A 237 -11.25 8.44 5.59
C ASP A 237 -11.50 9.49 6.67
N ILE A 238 -12.76 9.67 7.06
CA ILE A 238 -13.18 10.79 7.91
C ILE A 238 -13.72 10.28 9.23
N LYS A 239 -13.08 10.73 10.32
CA LYS A 239 -13.55 10.54 11.69
C LYS A 239 -14.05 11.87 12.23
N LEU A 240 -15.36 12.02 12.37
CA LEU A 240 -15.94 13.16 13.06
C LEU A 240 -15.60 13.07 14.56
N GLN A 241 -15.07 14.15 15.12
CA GLN A 241 -14.89 14.29 16.57
C GLN A 241 -16.06 15.05 17.20
N SER A 242 -16.68 15.95 16.45
CA SER A 242 -17.89 16.69 16.82
C SER A 242 -18.56 17.28 15.57
N LYS A 243 -19.66 18.00 15.75
CA LYS A 243 -20.31 18.75 14.66
C LYS A 243 -19.42 19.86 14.06
N SER A 244 -18.33 20.25 14.71
CA SER A 244 -17.42 21.31 14.24
C SER A 244 -15.98 20.84 14.01
N ARG A 245 -15.64 19.59 14.31
CA ARG A 245 -14.27 19.06 14.22
C ARG A 245 -14.23 17.68 13.59
N ALA A 246 -13.32 17.46 12.66
CA ALA A 246 -13.08 16.18 12.03
C ALA A 246 -11.58 15.91 11.89
N LEU A 247 -11.22 14.64 12.04
CA LEU A 247 -9.91 14.12 11.68
C LEU A 247 -10.05 13.37 10.37
N VAL A 248 -9.18 13.68 9.41
CA VAL A 248 -9.23 13.16 8.05
C VAL A 248 -7.91 12.48 7.74
N ALA A 249 -7.95 11.17 7.52
CA ALA A 249 -6.80 10.44 7.01
C ALA A 249 -6.81 10.49 5.49
N THR A 250 -5.75 11.03 4.90
CA THR A 250 -5.65 11.13 3.44
C THR A 250 -4.95 9.90 2.88
N GLY A 251 -5.31 9.51 1.65
CA GLY A 251 -4.70 8.37 0.98
C GLY A 251 -3.19 8.52 0.75
N ASN A 252 -2.68 9.75 0.68
CA ASN A 252 -1.25 10.06 0.56
C ASN A 252 -0.92 11.51 0.99
N ILE A 253 0.38 11.83 1.09
CA ILE A 253 0.88 13.15 1.54
C ILE A 253 0.56 14.30 0.59
N TYR A 254 0.44 14.03 -0.71
CA TYR A 254 0.06 15.03 -1.70
C TYR A 254 -1.39 15.43 -1.55
N CYS A 255 -2.30 14.46 -1.37
CA CYS A 255 -3.70 14.70 -1.05
C CYS A 255 -3.83 15.59 0.19
N ALA A 256 -3.07 15.32 1.27
CA ALA A 256 -3.04 16.19 2.45
C ALA A 256 -2.53 17.60 2.13
N ARG A 257 -1.42 17.72 1.40
CA ARG A 257 -0.84 19.01 1.03
C ARG A 257 -1.81 19.82 0.16
N ASP A 258 -2.42 19.19 -0.83
CA ASP A 258 -3.29 19.84 -1.80
C ASP A 258 -4.62 20.24 -1.14
N LEU A 259 -5.15 19.44 -0.21
CA LEU A 259 -6.27 19.82 0.66
C LEU A 259 -5.94 21.06 1.50
N VAL A 260 -4.83 21.04 2.24
CA VAL A 260 -4.41 22.18 3.08
C VAL A 260 -4.19 23.44 2.23
N LYS A 261 -3.59 23.30 1.04
CA LYS A 261 -3.37 24.42 0.12
C LYS A 261 -4.68 24.99 -0.42
N PHE A 262 -5.60 24.13 -0.86
CA PHE A 262 -6.88 24.56 -1.46
C PHE A 262 -7.78 25.26 -0.45
N TYR A 263 -7.86 24.76 0.79
CA TYR A 263 -8.72 25.30 1.83
C TYR A 263 -8.07 26.36 2.71
N LYS A 264 -6.86 26.85 2.36
CA LYS A 264 -6.11 27.84 3.16
C LYS A 264 -6.94 29.10 3.44
N ASN A 265 -7.72 29.56 2.45
CA ASN A 265 -8.50 30.79 2.50
C ASN A 265 -10.03 30.56 2.51
N ASP A 266 -10.49 29.32 2.76
CA ASP A 266 -11.93 29.04 2.78
C ASP A 266 -12.61 29.71 3.98
N LYS A 267 -13.80 30.27 3.76
CA LYS A 267 -14.55 31.02 4.79
C LYS A 267 -15.34 30.12 5.74
N ARG A 268 -15.68 28.89 5.32
CA ARG A 268 -16.55 27.94 6.05
C ARG A 268 -15.75 27.06 7.00
N MET A 269 -14.57 26.62 6.58
CA MET A 269 -13.73 25.70 7.36
C MET A 269 -12.24 26.02 7.27
N SER A 270 -11.49 25.54 8.26
CA SER A 270 -10.03 25.52 8.27
C SER A 270 -9.51 24.09 8.18
N VAL A 271 -8.49 23.89 7.34
CA VAL A 271 -7.88 22.59 7.08
C VAL A 271 -6.37 22.69 7.34
N HIS A 272 -5.84 21.85 8.23
CA HIS A 272 -4.45 21.90 8.67
C HIS A 272 -3.83 20.49 8.76
N HIS A 273 -2.51 20.38 8.60
CA HIS A 273 -1.82 19.15 8.97
C HIS A 273 -2.00 18.86 10.45
N TYR A 274 -2.36 17.63 10.79
CA TYR A 274 -2.64 17.25 12.17
C TYR A 274 -1.35 17.18 13.00
N SER A 275 -1.29 17.98 14.06
CA SER A 275 -0.35 17.83 15.18
C SER A 275 -1.09 17.38 16.45
N LYS A 276 -0.59 16.34 17.12
CA LYS A 276 -1.12 15.85 18.40
C LYS A 276 -1.19 16.95 19.45
N TRP A 277 -0.15 17.79 19.52
CA TRP A 277 -0.05 18.88 20.50
C TRP A 277 -1.00 20.03 20.18
N ARG A 278 -1.00 20.52 18.94
CA ARG A 278 -1.79 21.70 18.57
C ARG A 278 -3.30 21.45 18.57
N HIS A 279 -3.71 20.22 18.25
CA HIS A 279 -5.12 19.87 18.08
C HIS A 279 -5.68 19.01 19.23
N SER A 280 -4.88 18.71 20.25
CA SER A 280 -5.41 18.10 21.48
C SER A 280 -6.43 19.05 22.13
N PRO A 281 -7.59 18.54 22.59
CA PRO A 281 -8.56 19.35 23.32
C PRO A 281 -8.00 19.84 24.67
N TYR A 282 -6.97 19.19 25.21
CA TYR A 282 -6.43 19.46 26.54
C TYR A 282 -5.16 20.31 26.56
N SER A 283 -4.48 20.48 25.42
CA SER A 283 -3.18 21.17 25.38
C SER A 283 -3.28 22.68 25.64
N LYS A 284 -4.31 23.35 25.11
CA LYS A 284 -4.52 24.79 25.37
C LYS A 284 -4.89 25.06 26.83
N PRO A 285 -5.87 24.36 27.45
CA PRO A 285 -6.14 24.51 28.88
C PRO A 285 -4.92 24.24 29.77
N ALA A 286 -4.12 23.22 29.45
CA ALA A 286 -2.91 22.89 30.20
C ALA A 286 -1.84 24.01 30.10
N LEU A 287 -1.67 24.60 28.92
CA LEU A 287 -0.78 25.76 28.74
C LEU A 287 -1.27 26.99 29.52
N TRP A 288 -2.56 27.30 29.44
CA TRP A 288 -3.14 28.44 30.16
C TRP A 288 -3.08 28.28 31.67
N THR A 289 -3.38 27.08 32.18
CA THR A 289 -3.24 26.78 33.62
C THR A 289 -1.79 26.91 34.07
N GLY A 290 -0.82 26.43 33.29
CA GLY A 290 0.60 26.64 33.57
C GLY A 290 1.01 28.11 33.61
N VAL A 291 0.55 28.93 32.67
CA VAL A 291 0.82 30.38 32.62
C VAL A 291 0.15 31.12 33.79
N ILE A 292 -1.07 30.75 34.15
CA ILE A 292 -1.79 31.36 35.28
C ILE A 292 -1.11 31.01 36.61
N LEU A 293 -0.69 29.75 36.80
CA LEU A 293 0.01 29.31 38.01
C LEU A 293 1.37 29.99 38.15
N SER A 294 2.15 30.08 37.06
CA SER A 294 3.46 30.73 37.10
C SER A 294 3.35 32.25 37.30
N GLY A 295 2.40 32.90 36.62
CA GLY A 295 2.10 34.32 36.83
C GLY A 295 1.65 34.62 38.26
N GLY A 296 0.79 33.75 38.82
CA GLY A 296 0.35 33.84 40.22
C GLY A 296 1.49 33.69 41.21
N LEU A 297 2.39 32.72 41.01
CA LEU A 297 3.59 32.53 41.84
C LEU A 297 4.54 33.73 41.77
N CYS A 298 4.77 34.30 40.58
CA CYS A 298 5.61 35.49 40.42
C CYS A 298 5.01 36.71 41.14
N LEU A 299 3.70 36.94 41.01
CA LEU A 299 3.01 38.03 41.70
C LEU A 299 3.05 37.85 43.22
N TRP A 300 2.87 36.62 43.70
CA TRP A 300 2.96 36.29 45.12
C TRP A 300 4.38 36.52 45.67
N ALA A 301 5.42 36.09 44.95
CA ALA A 301 6.81 36.30 45.34
C ALA A 301 7.17 37.80 45.38
N LEU A 302 6.72 38.58 44.39
CA LEU A 302 6.92 40.03 44.37
C LEU A 302 6.17 40.73 45.51
N TRP A 303 4.94 40.32 45.80
CA TRP A 303 4.16 40.85 46.92
C TRP A 303 4.79 40.50 48.27
N SER A 304 5.24 39.26 48.45
CA SER A 304 5.92 38.81 49.68
C SER A 304 7.26 39.54 49.89
N SER A 305 8.02 39.79 48.82
CA SER A 305 9.25 40.57 48.89
C SER A 305 8.98 42.02 49.28
N LYS A 306 7.92 42.64 48.74
CA LYS A 306 7.53 44.01 49.07
C LYS A 306 7.04 44.15 50.51
N LYS A 307 6.36 43.13 51.06
CA LYS A 307 5.86 43.10 52.44
C LYS A 307 6.97 42.89 53.48
N ASN A 308 8.07 42.21 53.12
CA ASN A 308 9.21 42.02 54.00
C ASN A 308 10.20 43.20 54.03
N ASN A 309 10.07 44.16 53.09
CA ASN A 309 10.87 45.38 53.00
C ASN A 309 10.16 46.64 53.55
N THR A 310 9.00 46.47 54.19
CA THR A 310 8.27 47.51 54.96
C THR A 310 8.16 47.07 56.40
#